data_AF-A0A5J9ULA9-F1
#
_entry.id   AF-A0A5J9ULA9-F1
#
_cell.length_a   1.000
_cell.length_b   1.000
_cell.length_c   1.000
_cell.angle_alpha   90.00
_cell.angle_beta   90.00
_cell.angle_gamma   90.00
#
_symmetry.space_group_name_H-M   'P 1'
#
loop_
_entity.id
_entity.type
_entity.pdbx_description
1 polymer ?
#
loop_
_entity_poly.entity_id
_entity_poly.type
_entity_poly.pdbx_seq_one_letter_code
_entity_poly.pdbx_strand_id
1 'polypeptide(L)'
;RSRVLVETVPSKMTTKILPVAAAFLFFYAAMALLAARSEAAVVEHTFVVKQVYMRHLCNDTLVTVVNGQFPGPPVEATEGDTVVVHLVNQSPFGITIHWHGVKQRLNCWHDGAGMITQCPIQPNTTFTYRFNVDGQEGTLWWHSHVSILRATLHGIIVIRPKSGSYPFQKPHMDVPIVINFF
;
A
#
# COMPACT_ATOMS: atom_id res chain seq x y z
N ARG A 1 19.31 60.19 60.93
CA ARG A 1 19.24 58.71 61.06
C ARG A 1 18.15 58.20 60.12
N SER A 2 18.55 57.34 59.20
CA SER A 2 17.93 57.02 57.91
C SER A 2 16.69 56.14 58.05
N ARG A 3 15.59 56.46 57.34
CA ARG A 3 14.47 55.53 57.12
C ARG A 3 14.77 54.69 55.89
N VAL A 4 14.87 53.38 56.06
CA VAL A 4 14.95 52.41 54.96
C VAL A 4 13.51 52.07 54.56
N LEU A 5 13.12 52.43 53.33
CA LEU A 5 11.90 51.97 52.70
C LEU A 5 12.10 50.52 52.25
N VAL A 6 11.34 49.60 52.84
CA VAL A 6 11.23 48.22 52.37
C VAL A 6 10.24 48.23 51.20
N GLU A 7 10.75 48.17 49.98
CA GLU A 7 9.93 47.93 48.78
C GLU A 7 9.50 46.45 48.77
N THR A 8 8.22 46.22 49.05
CA THR A 8 7.59 44.91 48.85
C THR A 8 7.29 44.71 47.36
N VAL A 9 8.02 43.80 46.71
CA VAL A 9 7.74 43.35 45.32
C VAL A 9 6.36 42.64 45.29
N PRO A 10 5.44 42.96 44.35
CA PRO A 10 4.12 42.34 44.34
C PRO A 10 4.15 40.91 43.79
N SER A 11 3.71 39.93 44.58
CA SER A 11 3.66 38.49 44.26
C SER A 11 2.56 38.05 43.27
N LYS A 12 1.88 38.99 42.59
CA LYS A 12 0.64 38.70 41.84
C LYS A 12 0.84 38.36 40.36
N MET A 13 2.07 38.43 39.84
CA MET A 13 2.33 38.19 38.41
C MET A 13 2.53 36.71 38.07
N THR A 14 2.83 35.86 39.05
CA THR A 14 3.15 34.44 38.86
C THR A 14 1.91 33.54 38.73
N THR A 15 0.75 33.96 39.22
CA THR A 15 -0.43 33.07 39.34
C THR A 15 -1.26 32.95 38.06
N LYS A 16 -1.20 33.91 37.13
CA LYS A 16 -2.00 33.92 35.89
C LYS A 16 -1.28 33.36 34.65
N ILE A 17 0.04 33.24 34.69
CA ILE A 17 0.86 32.75 33.57
C ILE A 17 0.84 31.21 33.49
N LEU A 18 0.77 30.55 34.64
CA LEU A 18 0.72 29.08 34.76
C LEU A 18 -0.46 28.41 34.02
N PRO A 19 -1.72 28.87 34.12
CA PRO A 19 -2.84 28.21 33.43
C PRO A 19 -2.82 28.43 31.91
N VAL A 20 -2.29 29.57 31.44
CA VAL A 20 -2.18 29.88 30.01
C VAL A 20 -1.11 29.02 29.35
N ALA A 21 0.06 28.89 29.98
CA ALA A 21 1.12 28.00 29.51
C ALA A 21 0.68 26.52 29.50
N ALA A 22 -0.06 26.09 30.51
CA ALA A 22 -0.63 24.74 30.58
C ALA A 22 -1.65 24.49 29.46
N ALA A 23 -2.51 25.46 29.14
CA ALA A 23 -3.47 25.35 28.04
C ALA A 23 -2.79 25.23 26.67
N PHE A 24 -1.71 26.00 26.44
CA PHE A 24 -0.91 25.86 25.22
C PHE A 24 -0.23 24.50 25.12
N LEU A 25 0.38 24.02 26.21
CA LEU A 25 0.99 22.68 26.25
C LEU A 25 -0.03 21.57 25.99
N PHE A 26 -1.23 21.68 26.55
CA PHE A 26 -2.31 20.72 26.33
C PHE A 26 -2.80 20.75 24.88
N PHE A 27 -2.91 21.93 24.27
CA PHE A 27 -3.27 22.10 22.87
C PHE A 27 -2.21 21.51 21.93
N TYR A 28 -0.92 21.79 22.17
CA TYR A 28 0.17 21.19 21.39
C TYR A 28 0.27 19.68 21.58
N ALA A 29 0.04 19.16 22.79
CA ALA A 29 0.00 17.73 23.05
C ALA A 29 -1.19 17.04 22.34
N ALA A 30 -2.37 17.67 22.34
CA ALA A 30 -3.54 17.17 21.62
C ALA A 30 -3.31 17.18 20.09
N MET A 31 -2.71 18.24 19.55
CA MET A 31 -2.33 18.32 18.12
C MET A 31 -1.27 17.29 17.74
N ALA A 32 -0.30 17.03 18.61
CA ALA A 32 0.70 15.97 18.42
C ALA A 32 0.07 14.56 18.45
N LEU A 33 -0.90 14.31 19.35
CA LEU A 33 -1.66 13.05 19.37
C LEU A 33 -2.54 12.87 18.13
N LEU A 34 -3.09 13.96 17.57
CA LEU A 34 -3.86 13.93 16.32
C LEU A 34 -2.95 13.62 15.12
N ALA A 35 -1.72 14.12 15.10
CA ALA A 35 -0.72 13.84 14.08
C ALA A 35 -0.10 12.43 14.20
N ALA A 36 -0.21 11.77 15.35
CA ALA A 36 0.30 10.41 15.57
C ALA A 36 -0.59 9.29 15.01
N ARG A 37 -1.69 9.62 14.31
CA ARG A 37 -2.49 8.62 13.59
C ARG A 37 -1.68 8.10 12.40
N SER A 38 -1.69 6.78 12.15
CA SER A 38 -1.04 6.23 10.96
C SER A 38 -1.68 6.85 9.71
N GLU A 39 -0.90 7.65 9.00
CA GLU A 39 -1.32 8.22 7.73
C GLU A 39 -1.39 7.11 6.68
N ALA A 40 -2.39 7.17 5.80
CA ALA A 40 -2.48 6.25 4.67
C ALA A 40 -1.21 6.41 3.82
N ALA A 41 -0.45 5.34 3.65
CA ALA A 41 0.78 5.39 2.87
C ALA A 41 0.48 5.24 1.38
N VAL A 42 1.37 5.78 0.54
CA VAL A 42 1.43 5.40 -0.87
C VAL A 42 2.48 4.29 -0.99
N VAL A 43 2.03 3.09 -1.35
CA VAL A 43 2.90 1.93 -1.57
C VAL A 43 3.12 1.77 -3.07
N GLU A 44 4.37 1.96 -3.51
CA GLU A 44 4.73 1.93 -4.92
C GLU A 44 5.45 0.63 -5.31
N HIS A 45 5.06 0.08 -6.46
CA HIS A 45 5.73 -1.07 -7.07
C HIS A 45 6.02 -0.79 -8.55
N THR A 46 7.06 -1.43 -9.07
CA THR A 46 7.34 -1.46 -10.52
C THR A 46 7.24 -2.88 -11.03
N PHE A 47 6.38 -3.10 -12.03
CA PHE A 47 6.15 -4.38 -12.67
C PHE A 47 6.70 -4.34 -14.09
N VAL A 48 7.87 -4.95 -14.29
CA VAL A 48 8.46 -5.14 -15.61
C VAL A 48 8.02 -6.48 -16.16
N VAL A 49 7.10 -6.46 -17.13
CA VAL A 49 6.55 -7.67 -17.73
C VAL A 49 7.42 -8.09 -18.90
N LYS A 50 8.02 -9.27 -18.84
CA LYS A 50 8.94 -9.77 -19.88
C LYS A 50 8.84 -11.28 -20.04
N GLN A 51 9.34 -11.78 -21.16
CA GLN A 51 9.49 -13.22 -21.37
C GLN A 51 10.82 -13.71 -20.81
N VAL A 52 10.81 -14.84 -20.11
CA VAL A 52 12.00 -15.54 -19.64
C VAL A 52 11.84 -17.04 -19.83
N TYR A 53 12.94 -17.76 -20.02
CA TYR A 53 12.92 -19.22 -19.99
C TYR A 53 12.83 -19.70 -18.54
N MET A 54 11.86 -20.57 -18.26
CA MET A 54 11.75 -21.27 -16.99
C MET A 54 11.67 -22.76 -17.22
N ARG A 55 12.37 -23.51 -16.38
CA ARG A 55 12.42 -24.97 -16.44
C ARG A 55 11.32 -25.54 -15.54
N HIS A 56 10.38 -26.25 -16.14
CA HIS A 56 9.31 -26.98 -15.44
C HIS A 56 9.23 -28.40 -16.00
N LEU A 57 9.14 -29.41 -15.12
CA LEU A 57 9.11 -30.83 -15.52
C LEU A 57 10.19 -31.22 -16.53
N CYS A 58 11.42 -30.72 -16.32
CA CYS A 58 12.56 -30.94 -17.22
C CYS A 58 12.39 -30.40 -18.66
N ASN A 59 11.47 -29.46 -18.87
CA ASN A 59 11.29 -28.75 -20.13
C ASN A 59 11.48 -27.24 -19.95
N ASP A 60 12.25 -26.62 -20.84
CA ASP A 60 12.46 -25.17 -20.82
C ASP A 60 11.35 -24.52 -21.64
N THR A 61 10.50 -23.76 -20.97
CA THR A 61 9.36 -23.08 -21.60
C THR A 61 9.57 -21.57 -21.52
N LEU A 62 9.34 -20.88 -22.63
CA LEU A 62 9.31 -19.43 -22.65
C LEU A 62 8.00 -18.95 -22.01
N VAL A 63 8.08 -18.27 -20.86
CA VAL A 63 6.93 -17.81 -20.09
C VAL A 63 6.96 -16.30 -19.90
N THR A 64 5.78 -15.68 -19.80
CA THR A 64 5.65 -14.23 -19.58
C THR A 64 5.41 -13.96 -18.11
N VAL A 65 6.30 -13.18 -17.48
CA VAL A 65 6.33 -13.02 -16.02
C VAL A 65 6.59 -11.58 -15.63
N VAL A 66 6.29 -11.25 -14.37
CA VAL A 66 6.62 -9.95 -13.78
C VAL A 66 7.98 -10.04 -13.11
N ASN A 67 8.88 -9.11 -13.42
CA ASN A 67 10.21 -8.97 -12.81
C ASN A 67 11.08 -10.25 -12.87
N GLY A 68 10.82 -11.13 -13.85
CA GLY A 68 11.53 -12.41 -13.98
C GLY A 68 11.13 -13.46 -12.93
N GLN A 69 10.07 -13.24 -12.17
CA GLN A 69 9.63 -14.09 -11.06
C GLN A 69 8.34 -14.84 -11.40
N PHE A 70 8.27 -16.09 -10.98
CA PHE A 70 7.06 -16.91 -11.06
C PHE A 70 6.91 -17.75 -9.78
N PRO A 71 5.79 -17.62 -9.03
CA PRO A 71 4.77 -16.58 -9.16
C PRO A 71 5.38 -15.17 -9.10
N GLY A 72 4.63 -14.17 -9.57
CA GLY A 72 5.08 -12.79 -9.54
C GLY A 72 5.21 -12.23 -8.12
N PRO A 73 5.82 -11.04 -7.97
CA PRO A 73 6.10 -10.46 -6.66
C PRO A 73 4.81 -10.17 -5.87
N PRO A 74 4.85 -10.31 -4.53
CA PRO A 74 3.73 -9.92 -3.69
C PRO A 74 3.54 -8.40 -3.70
N VAL A 75 2.29 -7.98 -3.61
CA VAL A 75 1.91 -6.60 -3.29
C VAL A 75 1.47 -6.56 -1.84
N GLU A 76 2.24 -5.90 -0.97
CA GLU A 76 1.90 -5.76 0.45
C GLU A 76 1.42 -4.35 0.73
N ALA A 77 0.27 -4.21 1.38
CA ALA A 77 -0.30 -2.94 1.78
C ALA A 77 -0.93 -3.06 3.18
N THR A 78 -1.21 -1.93 3.81
CA THR A 78 -2.05 -1.85 5.02
C THR A 78 -3.43 -1.31 4.63
N GLU A 79 -4.48 -1.72 5.33
CA GLU A 79 -5.82 -1.15 5.15
C GLU A 79 -5.77 0.39 5.25
N GLY A 80 -6.29 1.06 4.22
CA GLY A 80 -6.26 2.50 4.05
C GLY A 80 -5.19 3.01 3.09
N ASP A 81 -4.19 2.19 2.74
CA ASP A 81 -3.12 2.61 1.83
C ASP A 81 -3.60 2.80 0.39
N THR A 82 -2.86 3.63 -0.34
CA THR A 82 -2.96 3.75 -1.80
C THR A 82 -1.85 2.92 -2.42
N VAL A 83 -2.21 1.93 -3.24
CA VAL A 83 -1.24 1.14 -4.00
C VAL A 83 -1.07 1.77 -5.39
N VAL A 84 0.18 1.95 -5.80
CA VAL A 84 0.56 2.41 -7.13
C VAL A 84 1.45 1.36 -7.77
N VAL A 85 1.09 0.90 -8.96
CA VAL A 85 1.91 -0.05 -9.72
C VAL A 85 2.23 0.51 -11.10
N HIS A 86 3.51 0.80 -11.32
CA HIS A 86 4.06 1.19 -12.61
C HIS A 86 4.35 -0.06 -13.43
N LEU A 87 3.48 -0.34 -14.40
CA LEU A 87 3.64 -1.46 -15.31
C LEU A 87 4.44 -1.02 -16.54
N VAL A 88 5.51 -1.74 -16.83
CA VAL A 88 6.33 -1.62 -18.04
C VAL A 88 6.17 -2.89 -18.85
N ASN A 89 5.51 -2.81 -20.00
CA ASN A 89 5.29 -3.97 -20.85
C ASN A 89 6.45 -4.17 -21.82
N GLN A 90 7.38 -5.07 -21.50
CA GLN A 90 8.46 -5.53 -22.38
C GLN A 90 8.15 -6.91 -22.99
N SER A 91 6.91 -7.37 -22.89
CA SER A 91 6.44 -8.61 -23.51
C SER A 91 5.93 -8.35 -24.94
N PRO A 92 5.85 -9.37 -25.79
CA PRO A 92 5.30 -9.21 -27.14
C PRO A 92 3.77 -9.13 -27.18
N PHE A 93 3.10 -9.17 -26.02
CA PHE A 93 1.64 -9.23 -25.93
C PHE A 93 1.06 -7.91 -25.43
N GLY A 94 -0.15 -7.55 -25.88
CA GLY A 94 -0.96 -6.56 -25.18
C GLY A 94 -1.46 -7.16 -23.86
N ILE A 95 -1.21 -6.49 -22.72
CA ILE A 95 -1.53 -7.03 -21.39
C ILE A 95 -2.34 -6.07 -20.52
N THR A 96 -3.05 -6.62 -19.53
CA THR A 96 -3.64 -5.86 -18.42
C THR A 96 -3.43 -6.65 -17.14
N ILE A 97 -3.43 -5.99 -15.98
CA ILE A 97 -3.39 -6.64 -14.67
C ILE A 97 -4.65 -6.29 -13.90
N HIS A 98 -5.38 -7.30 -13.46
CA HIS A 98 -6.54 -7.16 -12.58
C HIS A 98 -6.16 -7.44 -11.12
N TRP A 99 -6.69 -6.62 -10.23
CA TRP A 99 -6.46 -6.66 -8.78
C TRP A 99 -7.61 -7.43 -8.12
N HIS A 100 -7.59 -8.75 -8.28
CA HIS A 100 -8.72 -9.59 -7.92
C HIS A 100 -9.15 -9.42 -6.47
N GLY A 101 -10.41 -9.03 -6.30
CA GLY A 101 -11.03 -8.79 -5.00
C GLY A 101 -10.85 -7.36 -4.47
N VAL A 102 -9.98 -6.54 -5.04
CA VAL A 102 -9.91 -5.11 -4.70
C VAL A 102 -11.19 -4.43 -5.19
N LYS A 103 -11.87 -3.68 -4.31
CA LYS A 103 -13.22 -3.15 -4.58
C LYS A 103 -13.29 -2.07 -5.67
N GLN A 104 -12.17 -1.43 -6.01
CA GLN A 104 -12.08 -0.36 -7.01
C GLN A 104 -13.17 0.72 -6.89
N ARG A 105 -13.45 1.17 -5.65
CA ARG A 105 -14.51 2.14 -5.37
C ARG A 105 -14.25 3.44 -6.13
N LEU A 106 -15.18 3.80 -7.02
CA LEU A 106 -15.09 5.00 -7.89
C LEU A 106 -13.80 5.04 -8.72
N ASN A 107 -13.23 3.87 -9.06
CA ASN A 107 -11.89 3.77 -9.64
C ASN A 107 -11.78 2.66 -10.70
N CYS A 108 -12.87 2.42 -11.44
CA CYS A 108 -12.97 1.28 -12.35
C CYS A 108 -11.91 1.26 -13.47
N TRP A 109 -11.38 2.42 -13.90
CA TRP A 109 -10.35 2.51 -14.95
C TRP A 109 -8.99 1.92 -14.54
N HIS A 110 -8.77 1.62 -13.25
CA HIS A 110 -7.60 0.87 -12.76
C HIS A 110 -7.93 -0.57 -12.39
N ASP A 111 -9.13 -1.06 -12.70
CA ASP A 111 -9.54 -2.43 -12.40
C ASP A 111 -8.79 -3.48 -13.23
N GLY A 112 -8.49 -3.19 -14.50
CA GLY A 112 -7.66 -4.07 -15.33
C GLY A 112 -8.39 -5.16 -16.12
N ALA A 113 -9.71 -5.29 -16.02
CA ALA A 113 -10.48 -6.16 -16.92
C ALA A 113 -10.34 -5.71 -18.39
N GLY A 114 -9.60 -6.50 -19.17
CA GLY A 114 -9.27 -6.16 -20.57
C GLY A 114 -10.52 -6.03 -21.44
N MET A 115 -10.55 -4.99 -22.27
CA MET A 115 -11.67 -4.60 -23.13
C MET A 115 -12.98 -4.26 -22.41
N ILE A 116 -12.99 -4.25 -21.07
CA ILE A 116 -14.14 -3.85 -20.25
C ILE A 116 -13.85 -2.49 -19.60
N THR A 117 -12.77 -2.42 -18.82
CA THR A 117 -12.40 -1.18 -18.10
C THR A 117 -11.21 -0.47 -18.75
N GLN A 118 -10.40 -1.16 -19.55
CA GLN A 118 -9.32 -0.57 -20.31
C GLN A 118 -8.96 -1.38 -21.57
N CYS A 119 -8.35 -0.71 -22.55
CA CYS A 119 -7.63 -1.40 -23.63
C CYS A 119 -6.33 -2.04 -23.10
N PRO A 120 -5.85 -3.14 -23.71
CA PRO A 120 -4.57 -3.74 -23.34
C PRO A 120 -3.39 -2.78 -23.53
N ILE A 121 -2.50 -2.77 -22.53
CA ILE A 121 -1.24 -2.04 -22.53
C ILE A 121 -0.34 -2.67 -23.60
N GLN A 122 -0.01 -1.91 -24.64
CA GLN A 122 0.70 -2.43 -25.81
C GLN A 122 2.17 -2.77 -25.49
N PRO A 123 2.82 -3.64 -26.27
CA PRO A 123 4.26 -3.87 -26.17
C PRO A 123 5.06 -2.56 -26.19
N ASN A 124 6.12 -2.50 -25.37
CA ASN A 124 7.00 -1.34 -25.18
C ASN A 124 6.31 -0.07 -24.68
N THR A 125 5.15 -0.19 -24.03
CA THR A 125 4.46 0.93 -23.39
C THR A 125 4.34 0.72 -21.88
N THR A 126 3.99 1.80 -21.19
CA THR A 126 3.84 1.82 -19.73
C THR A 126 2.43 2.25 -19.33
N PHE A 127 1.96 1.75 -18.19
CA PHE A 127 0.72 2.17 -17.58
C PHE A 127 0.84 2.17 -16.07
N THR A 128 0.23 3.13 -15.40
CA THR A 128 0.24 3.21 -13.94
C THR A 128 -1.13 2.85 -13.40
N TYR A 129 -1.19 1.75 -12.65
CA TYR A 129 -2.35 1.43 -11.82
C TYR A 129 -2.28 2.20 -10.52
N ARG A 130 -3.40 2.75 -10.06
CA ARG A 130 -3.50 3.42 -8.76
C ARG A 130 -4.85 3.10 -8.14
N PHE A 131 -4.88 2.57 -6.92
CA PHE A 131 -6.12 2.23 -6.22
C PHE A 131 -5.95 2.27 -4.71
N ASN A 132 -7.05 2.54 -4.01
CA ASN A 132 -7.08 2.55 -2.55
C ASN A 132 -7.57 1.19 -2.04
N VAL A 133 -6.98 0.73 -0.96
CA VAL A 133 -7.40 -0.50 -0.29
C VAL A 133 -8.24 -0.13 0.93
N ASP A 134 -9.56 0.03 0.73
CA ASP A 134 -10.47 0.58 1.74
C ASP A 134 -11.51 -0.43 2.25
N GLY A 135 -11.50 -0.63 3.58
CA GLY A 135 -12.34 -1.61 4.27
C GLY A 135 -12.08 -3.04 3.78
N GLN A 136 -10.82 -3.39 3.53
CA GLN A 136 -10.38 -4.72 3.12
C GLN A 136 -9.15 -5.11 3.92
N GLU A 137 -9.12 -6.34 4.38
CA GLU A 137 -7.97 -6.95 5.08
C GLU A 137 -7.88 -8.42 4.65
N GLY A 138 -6.68 -8.99 4.65
CA GLY A 138 -6.45 -10.40 4.35
C GLY A 138 -5.66 -10.63 3.07
N THR A 139 -5.89 -11.79 2.44
CA THR A 139 -5.16 -12.23 1.24
C THR A 139 -6.05 -12.14 0.02
N LEU A 140 -5.58 -11.39 -0.98
CA LEU A 140 -6.12 -11.29 -2.32
C LEU A 140 -5.03 -11.72 -3.32
N TRP A 141 -5.25 -11.48 -4.61
CA TRP A 141 -4.27 -11.78 -5.64
C TRP A 141 -4.43 -10.83 -6.83
N TRP A 142 -3.38 -10.70 -7.62
CA TRP A 142 -3.41 -10.00 -8.89
C TRP A 142 -3.12 -11.00 -10.00
N HIS A 143 -3.70 -10.77 -11.18
CA HIS A 143 -3.44 -11.61 -12.34
C HIS A 143 -3.67 -10.86 -13.65
N SER A 144 -3.06 -11.33 -14.74
CA SER A 144 -3.42 -10.82 -16.07
C SER A 144 -4.90 -11.06 -16.37
N HIS A 145 -5.60 -10.09 -16.93
CA HIS A 145 -7.01 -10.22 -17.29
C HIS A 145 -7.24 -10.07 -18.80
N VAL A 146 -6.28 -10.60 -19.56
CA VAL A 146 -6.40 -10.83 -21.01
C VAL A 146 -5.87 -12.21 -21.37
N SER A 147 -6.58 -12.88 -22.29
CA SER A 147 -6.22 -14.22 -22.77
C SER A 147 -6.00 -15.21 -21.61
N ILE A 148 -5.14 -16.20 -21.81
CA ILE A 148 -4.72 -17.19 -20.81
C ILE A 148 -3.48 -16.76 -20.02
N LEU A 149 -3.01 -15.51 -20.18
CA LEU A 149 -1.74 -15.05 -19.60
C LEU A 149 -1.71 -15.11 -18.07
N ARG A 150 -2.87 -15.15 -17.40
CA ARG A 150 -2.98 -15.39 -15.95
C ARG A 150 -2.32 -16.69 -15.49
N ALA A 151 -2.06 -17.63 -16.39
CA ALA A 151 -1.34 -18.87 -16.09
C ALA A 151 0.08 -18.61 -15.55
N THR A 152 0.72 -17.51 -15.96
CA THR A 152 2.09 -17.14 -15.55
C THR A 152 2.20 -15.71 -15.01
N LEU A 153 1.29 -14.81 -15.41
CA LEU A 153 1.14 -13.48 -14.84
C LEU A 153 0.13 -13.47 -13.70
N HIS A 154 0.58 -13.84 -12.51
CA HIS A 154 -0.17 -13.67 -11.28
C HIS A 154 0.76 -13.57 -10.07
N GLY A 155 0.25 -13.05 -8.97
CA GLY A 155 0.91 -13.00 -7.68
C GLY A 155 -0.09 -12.64 -6.59
N ILE A 156 0.36 -12.61 -5.35
CA ILE A 156 -0.52 -12.34 -4.20
C ILE A 156 -0.63 -10.85 -3.90
N ILE A 157 -1.70 -10.48 -3.22
CA ILE A 157 -1.83 -9.19 -2.54
C ILE A 157 -2.10 -9.50 -1.08
N VAL A 158 -1.33 -8.92 -0.16
CA VAL A 158 -1.51 -9.05 1.29
C VAL A 158 -1.88 -7.69 1.85
N ILE A 159 -3.04 -7.62 2.51
CA ILE A 159 -3.54 -6.39 3.13
C ILE A 159 -3.55 -6.59 4.64
N ARG A 160 -2.66 -5.88 5.34
CA ARG A 160 -2.52 -5.94 6.80
C ARG A 160 -3.54 -5.02 7.50
N PRO A 161 -3.97 -5.35 8.73
CA PRO A 161 -4.92 -4.51 9.46
C PRO A 161 -4.35 -3.14 9.78
N LYS A 162 -5.16 -2.09 9.61
CA LYS A 162 -4.75 -0.72 9.97
C LYS A 162 -4.41 -0.57 11.45
N SER A 163 -5.08 -1.32 12.31
CA SER A 163 -4.84 -1.33 13.75
C SER A 163 -3.49 -1.94 14.14
N GLY A 164 -2.83 -2.68 13.24
CA GLY A 164 -1.65 -3.48 13.53
C GLY A 164 -1.94 -4.79 14.30
N SER A 165 -3.20 -5.09 14.61
CA SER A 165 -3.63 -6.29 15.33
C SER A 165 -4.66 -7.09 14.54
N TYR A 166 -4.52 -8.42 14.57
CA TYR A 166 -5.51 -9.35 14.02
C TYR A 166 -6.56 -9.70 15.07
N PRO A 167 -7.76 -10.19 14.68
CA PRO A 167 -8.75 -10.73 15.62
C PRO A 167 -8.32 -12.08 16.25
N PHE A 168 -7.08 -12.48 16.04
CA PHE A 168 -6.41 -13.67 16.56
C PHE A 168 -4.97 -13.33 16.97
N GLN A 169 -4.32 -14.21 17.71
CA GLN A 169 -2.93 -14.01 18.11
C GLN A 169 -2.05 -13.86 16.86
N LYS A 170 -1.22 -12.81 16.83
CA LYS A 170 -0.31 -12.55 15.71
C LYS A 170 0.53 -13.80 15.43
N PRO A 171 0.49 -14.35 14.20
CA PRO A 171 1.27 -15.52 13.85
C PRO A 171 2.77 -15.20 13.92
N HIS A 172 3.57 -16.22 14.18
CA HIS A 172 5.03 -16.10 14.15
C HIS A 172 5.53 -15.74 12.74
N MET A 173 4.87 -16.27 11.71
CA MET A 173 5.18 -16.04 10.30
C MET A 173 3.94 -16.25 9.44
N ASP A 174 3.84 -15.49 8.35
CA ASP A 174 2.86 -15.68 7.28
C ASP A 174 3.57 -16.24 6.04
N VAL A 175 3.08 -17.35 5.48
CA VAL A 175 3.64 -17.97 4.27
C VAL A 175 2.55 -18.06 3.20
N PRO A 176 2.69 -17.34 2.08
CA PRO A 176 1.76 -17.46 0.96
C PRO A 176 1.87 -18.82 0.27
N ILE A 177 0.73 -19.48 0.05
CA ILE A 177 0.64 -20.71 -0.75
C ILE A 177 -0.18 -20.40 -2.00
N VAL A 178 0.50 -20.33 -3.15
CA VAL A 178 -0.14 -20.14 -4.45
C VAL A 178 -0.29 -21.51 -5.11
N ILE A 179 -1.54 -21.93 -5.34
CA ILE A 179 -1.84 -23.16 -6.07
C ILE A 179 -2.03 -22.80 -7.53
N ASN A 180 -1.10 -23.22 -8.37
CA ASN A 180 -1.20 -23.04 -9.82
C ASN A 180 -1.29 -24.39 -10.53
N PHE A 181 -2.00 -24.39 -11.65
CA PHE A 181 -2.09 -25.54 -12.55
C PHE A 181 -1.35 -25.15 -13.84
N PHE A 182 -0.03 -25.30 -13.85
CA PHE A 182 0.82 -25.12 -15.03
C PHE A 182 1.93 -26.17 -15.04
#